data_AF-A0A8H4QXA0-F1
#
_entry.id   AF-A0A8H4QXA0-F1
#
_cell.length_a   1.000
_cell.length_b   1.000
_cell.length_c   1.000
_cell.angle_alpha   90.00
_cell.angle_beta   90.00
_cell.angle_gamma   90.00
#
_symmetry.space_group_name_H-M   'P 1'
#
loop_
_entity.id
_entity.type
_entity.pdbx_description
1 polymer ?
#
loop_
_entity_poly.entity_id
_entity_poly.type
_entity_poly.pdbx_seq_one_letter_code
_entity_poly.pdbx_strand_id
1 'polypeptide(L)'
;MRVASYVAAAASLTVPGVFAATQMLASVDVSQVLGFDAGPDSFYNAPNPPWVAGSSPGWYYGPSPENHPDMWCLHDYMCRLLDYYPNALHCPKPKPTPSPTTTTKTVATTTTTTTTDTVTVTVTPVPSDGYVQIFSNITAAVQADDFMTFGLTETVDDCKAMCDSVPGCTFVNTYHDVNGKGGSTELTCSLFQFCHTAADADNRGGQSQPDGSIDFIINSDGWCKEGNPVTSSAPAPTSTASPSPPTTTAAPTTTAKPTTTSKTSAAPTQTAVPYYSQCGGYGYTGSTKCLSPYKCTFINLFYSQCRP
;
A
#
# COMPACT_ATOMS: atom_id res chain seq x y z
N MET A 1 -23.22 -77.15 46.86
CA MET A 1 -22.45 -76.18 47.67
C MET A 1 -21.00 -76.23 47.23
N ARG A 2 -20.45 -75.08 46.78
CA ARG A 2 -19.05 -74.57 46.79
C ARG A 2 -17.94 -75.55 46.31
N VAL A 3 -16.92 -75.14 45.56
CA VAL A 3 -15.82 -74.24 45.97
C VAL A 3 -15.11 -73.70 44.71
N ALA A 4 -14.57 -72.48 44.86
CA ALA A 4 -13.82 -71.67 43.92
C ALA A 4 -12.38 -72.18 43.64
N SER A 5 -11.83 -71.79 42.48
CA SER A 5 -10.38 -71.78 42.23
C SER A 5 -9.98 -70.46 41.56
N TYR A 6 -8.89 -69.90 42.06
CA TYR A 6 -8.26 -68.62 41.71
C TYR A 6 -7.56 -68.65 40.34
N VAL A 7 -7.60 -67.52 39.62
CA VAL A 7 -6.49 -67.07 38.75
C VAL A 7 -6.34 -65.54 38.88
N ALA A 8 -5.11 -65.09 39.10
CA ALA A 8 -4.71 -63.70 39.29
C ALA A 8 -4.73 -62.88 37.99
N ALA A 9 -5.21 -61.63 38.07
CA ALA A 9 -5.09 -60.65 36.98
C ALA A 9 -4.10 -59.55 37.40
N ALA A 10 -2.99 -59.44 36.67
CA ALA A 10 -2.09 -58.29 36.74
C ALA A 10 -2.48 -57.31 35.62
N ALA A 11 -2.93 -56.11 36.01
CA ALA A 11 -3.24 -55.03 35.09
C ALA A 11 -1.97 -54.21 34.79
N SER A 12 -1.46 -54.31 33.56
CA SER A 12 -0.42 -53.45 33.03
C SER A 12 -1.04 -52.21 32.39
N LEU A 13 -0.82 -51.05 33.00
CA LEU A 13 -1.13 -49.73 32.42
C LEU A 13 -0.07 -49.38 31.37
N THR A 14 -0.43 -49.46 30.09
CA THR A 14 0.34 -48.86 29.00
C THR A 14 -0.34 -47.55 28.60
N VAL A 15 0.32 -46.43 28.86
CA VAL A 15 -0.03 -45.13 28.27
C VAL A 15 0.60 -45.08 26.88
N PRO A 16 -0.16 -45.02 25.78
CA PRO A 16 0.42 -44.75 24.48
C PRO A 16 0.83 -43.28 24.40
N GLY A 17 2.12 -43.02 24.52
CA GLY A 17 2.72 -41.75 24.14
C GLY A 17 2.66 -41.60 22.62
N VAL A 18 1.72 -40.78 22.15
CA VAL A 18 1.81 -40.19 20.81
C VAL A 18 2.52 -38.85 21.00
N PHE A 19 3.81 -38.81 20.66
CA PHE A 19 4.50 -37.55 20.43
C PHE A 19 3.84 -36.90 19.21
N ALA A 20 2.86 -36.03 19.44
CA ALA A 20 2.52 -35.02 18.46
C ALA A 20 3.77 -34.15 18.35
N ALA A 21 4.53 -34.32 17.27
CA ALA A 21 5.47 -33.31 16.82
C ALA A 21 4.63 -32.14 16.33
N THR A 22 4.06 -31.37 17.27
CA THR A 22 3.56 -30.03 17.00
C THR A 22 4.75 -29.27 16.48
N GLN A 23 4.73 -28.98 15.19
CA GLN A 23 5.71 -28.17 14.51
C GLN A 23 5.74 -26.82 15.23
N MET A 24 6.67 -26.64 16.16
CA MET A 24 7.00 -25.34 16.74
C MET A 24 7.78 -24.55 15.68
N LEU A 25 7.19 -24.33 14.52
CA LEU A 25 7.51 -23.15 13.75
C LEU A 25 6.82 -22.03 14.52
N ALA A 26 7.51 -21.48 15.52
CA ALA A 26 7.20 -20.14 15.95
C ALA A 26 7.20 -19.32 14.66
N SER A 27 6.02 -18.83 14.27
CA SER A 27 5.90 -17.86 13.20
C SER A 27 6.80 -16.70 13.63
N VAL A 28 7.98 -16.63 13.03
CA VAL A 28 8.83 -15.46 13.16
C VAL A 28 7.95 -14.33 12.66
N ASP A 29 7.49 -13.50 13.58
CA ASP A 29 6.76 -12.30 13.24
C ASP A 29 7.76 -11.42 12.50
N VAL A 30 7.66 -11.46 11.18
CA VAL A 30 8.51 -10.76 10.24
C VAL A 30 8.48 -9.27 10.56
N SER A 31 7.34 -8.77 11.04
CA SER A 31 7.16 -7.40 11.45
C SER A 31 7.99 -7.06 12.69
N GLN A 32 8.25 -8.01 13.59
CA GLN A 32 9.19 -7.86 14.70
C GLN A 32 10.67 -7.96 14.29
N VAL A 33 10.99 -8.74 13.26
CA VAL A 33 12.38 -8.91 12.77
C VAL A 33 12.80 -7.77 11.83
N LEU A 34 11.87 -7.30 11.00
CA LEU A 34 12.07 -6.21 10.05
C LEU A 34 11.79 -4.83 10.66
N GLY A 35 11.11 -4.77 11.81
CA GLY A 35 10.66 -3.49 12.40
C GLY A 35 9.61 -2.78 11.53
N PHE A 36 8.94 -3.53 10.67
CA PHE A 36 8.05 -3.04 9.62
C PHE A 36 6.98 -4.07 9.32
N ASP A 37 5.72 -3.66 9.38
CA ASP A 37 4.62 -4.56 9.10
C ASP A 37 4.36 -4.62 7.59
N ALA A 38 5.01 -5.59 6.94
CA ALA A 38 4.84 -5.86 5.52
C ALA A 38 3.60 -6.72 5.22
N GLY A 39 2.76 -7.03 6.21
CA GLY A 39 1.62 -7.92 6.02
C GLY A 39 0.45 -7.25 5.28
N PRO A 40 -0.50 -8.05 4.76
CA PRO A 40 -1.77 -7.51 4.24
C PRO A 40 -2.59 -6.82 5.33
N ASP A 41 -2.48 -7.23 6.59
CA ASP A 41 -3.24 -6.68 7.72
C ASP A 41 -2.86 -5.22 8.04
N SER A 42 -1.67 -4.78 7.63
CA SER A 42 -1.18 -3.40 7.76
C SER A 42 -1.27 -2.60 6.47
N PHE A 43 -1.93 -3.14 5.43
CA PHE A 43 -1.91 -2.61 4.08
C PHE A 43 -0.47 -2.43 3.58
N TYR A 44 0.41 -3.41 3.89
CA TYR A 44 1.81 -3.39 3.50
C TYR A 44 2.53 -2.09 3.94
N ASN A 45 2.25 -1.67 5.18
CA ASN A 45 2.71 -0.43 5.81
C ASN A 45 2.11 0.87 5.24
N ALA A 46 1.03 0.79 4.45
CA ALA A 46 0.26 1.93 3.95
C ALA A 46 -1.18 1.92 4.53
N PRO A 47 -1.37 2.03 5.85
CA PRO A 47 -2.66 1.79 6.52
C PRO A 47 -3.76 2.78 6.15
N ASN A 48 -3.40 3.95 5.62
CA ASN A 48 -4.34 4.95 5.12
C ASN A 48 -4.16 5.06 3.61
N PRO A 49 -5.25 5.02 2.81
CA PRO A 49 -5.14 5.13 1.38
C PRO A 49 -4.68 6.54 0.94
N PRO A 50 -4.20 6.70 -0.31
CA PRO A 50 -3.58 7.94 -0.79
C PRO A 50 -4.44 9.20 -0.67
N TRP A 51 -5.76 9.07 -0.81
CA TRP A 51 -6.73 10.17 -0.73
C TRP A 51 -7.05 10.61 0.71
N VAL A 52 -6.53 9.91 1.72
CA VAL A 52 -6.67 10.33 3.12
C VAL A 52 -5.55 11.29 3.49
N ALA A 53 -5.92 12.43 4.07
CA ALA A 53 -4.98 13.43 4.54
C ALA A 53 -3.99 12.85 5.55
N GLY A 54 -2.69 13.11 5.34
CA GLY A 54 -1.61 12.57 6.16
C GLY A 54 -1.22 11.13 5.85
N SER A 55 -1.75 10.53 4.77
CA SER A 55 -1.30 9.23 4.29
C SER A 55 0.14 9.29 3.74
N SER A 56 0.95 8.32 4.13
CA SER A 56 2.32 8.13 3.67
C SER A 56 2.44 6.85 2.83
N PRO A 57 3.28 6.82 1.79
CA PRO A 57 3.53 5.58 1.05
C PRO A 57 4.11 4.53 2.00
N GLY A 58 3.73 3.27 1.80
CA GLY A 58 4.23 2.18 2.64
C GLY A 58 5.67 1.80 2.30
N TRP A 59 6.06 2.01 1.05
CA TRP A 59 7.31 1.50 0.49
C TRP A 59 7.76 2.32 -0.74
N TYR A 60 9.04 2.22 -1.07
CA TYR A 60 9.63 2.71 -2.31
C TYR A 60 10.38 1.58 -3.03
N TYR A 61 10.23 1.48 -4.35
CA TYR A 61 11.00 0.57 -5.20
C TYR A 61 11.57 1.34 -6.39
N GLY A 62 12.90 1.43 -6.44
CA GLY A 62 13.63 2.09 -7.52
C GLY A 62 15.15 2.17 -7.26
N PRO A 63 15.92 2.61 -8.27
CA PRO A 63 17.38 2.74 -8.20
C PRO A 63 17.89 3.83 -7.25
N SER A 64 17.05 4.76 -6.79
CA SER A 64 17.45 5.90 -5.96
C SER A 64 16.83 5.89 -4.55
N PRO A 65 17.14 4.88 -3.71
CA PRO A 65 16.64 4.79 -2.33
C PRO A 65 17.10 5.96 -1.44
N GLU A 66 18.19 6.66 -1.81
CA GLU A 66 18.68 7.86 -1.13
C GLU A 66 17.69 9.04 -1.15
N ASN A 67 16.74 9.06 -2.09
CA ASN A 67 15.72 10.10 -2.15
C ASN A 67 14.62 9.89 -1.10
N HIS A 68 14.57 8.71 -0.47
CA HIS A 68 13.53 8.31 0.49
C HIS A 68 14.12 7.75 1.78
N PRO A 69 14.86 8.57 2.55
CA PRO A 69 15.52 8.11 3.78
C PRO A 69 14.55 7.68 4.88
N ASP A 70 13.31 8.17 4.83
CA ASP A 70 12.27 7.91 5.82
C ASP A 70 11.26 6.81 5.37
N MET A 71 11.45 6.21 4.20
CA MET A 71 10.58 5.14 3.69
C MET A 71 11.28 3.79 3.63
N TRP A 72 10.47 2.73 3.61
CA TRP A 72 10.96 1.37 3.42
C TRP A 72 11.38 1.14 1.97
N CYS A 73 12.68 1.23 1.70
CA CYS A 73 13.24 1.03 0.37
C CYS A 73 13.46 -0.46 0.06
N LEU A 74 12.75 -0.96 -0.95
CA LEU A 74 12.78 -2.34 -1.42
C LEU A 74 13.94 -2.55 -2.41
N HIS A 75 15.16 -2.69 -1.89
CA HIS A 75 16.36 -2.98 -2.71
C HIS A 75 16.79 -4.46 -2.60
N ASP A 76 17.80 -4.86 -3.39
CA ASP A 76 18.21 -6.27 -3.62
C ASP A 76 18.31 -7.13 -2.35
N TYR A 77 18.85 -6.60 -1.24
CA TYR A 77 18.93 -7.33 0.03
C TYR A 77 17.55 -7.48 0.72
N MET A 78 16.74 -6.43 0.74
CA MET A 78 15.37 -6.48 1.28
C MET A 78 14.50 -7.44 0.48
N CYS A 79 14.60 -7.39 -0.85
CA CYS A 79 13.85 -8.26 -1.74
C CYS A 79 14.14 -9.75 -1.52
N ARG A 80 15.43 -10.11 -1.38
CA ARG A 80 15.83 -11.49 -1.06
C ARG A 80 15.34 -11.94 0.31
N LEU A 81 15.25 -11.04 1.28
CA LEU A 81 14.74 -11.35 2.60
C LEU A 81 13.23 -11.61 2.57
N LEU A 82 12.50 -10.77 1.82
CA LEU A 82 11.04 -10.88 1.67
C LEU A 82 10.62 -12.16 0.95
N ASP A 83 11.45 -12.72 0.06
CA ASP A 83 11.21 -14.01 -0.58
C ASP A 83 11.04 -15.20 0.40
N TYR A 84 11.50 -15.07 1.65
CA TYR A 84 11.29 -16.10 2.69
C TYR A 84 9.96 -15.97 3.43
N TYR A 85 9.20 -14.90 3.18
CA TYR A 85 8.03 -14.51 3.94
C TYR A 85 6.81 -14.36 3.03
N PRO A 86 6.05 -15.45 2.77
CA PRO A 86 5.01 -15.48 1.73
C PRO A 86 3.84 -14.51 1.98
N ASN A 87 3.68 -14.05 3.22
CA ASN A 87 2.61 -13.12 3.61
C ASN A 87 3.06 -11.64 3.64
N ALA A 88 4.31 -11.35 3.25
CA ALA A 88 4.83 -9.99 3.18
C ALA A 88 4.63 -9.37 1.78
N LEU A 89 4.81 -8.06 1.67
CA LEU A 89 5.01 -7.40 0.38
C LEU A 89 6.24 -8.01 -0.30
N HIS A 90 6.12 -8.41 -1.56
CA HIS A 90 7.23 -8.95 -2.33
C HIS A 90 7.70 -7.93 -3.34
N CYS A 91 9.00 -7.81 -3.55
CA CYS A 91 9.51 -6.93 -4.60
C CYS A 91 9.05 -7.38 -6.00
N PRO A 92 8.94 -6.44 -6.94
CA PRO A 92 8.80 -6.75 -8.36
C PRO A 92 9.90 -7.72 -8.80
N LYS A 93 9.51 -8.84 -9.41
CA LYS A 93 10.46 -9.75 -10.05
C LYS A 93 10.57 -9.34 -11.51
N PRO A 94 11.78 -9.00 -12.02
CA PRO A 94 11.95 -8.71 -13.44
C PRO A 94 11.39 -9.87 -14.26
N LYS A 95 10.39 -9.60 -15.10
CA LYS A 95 9.89 -10.61 -16.03
C LYS A 95 11.03 -10.96 -16.99
N PRO A 96 11.26 -12.25 -17.30
CA PRO A 96 12.23 -12.60 -18.33
C PRO A 96 11.86 -11.86 -19.62
N THR A 97 12.82 -11.13 -20.20
CA THR A 97 12.61 -10.36 -21.42
C THR A 97 12.04 -11.29 -22.50
N PRO A 98 10.85 -11.02 -23.06
CA PRO A 98 10.33 -11.84 -24.15
C PRO A 98 11.28 -11.70 -25.34
N SER A 99 11.84 -12.82 -25.78
CA SER A 99 12.61 -12.87 -27.03
C SER A 99 11.70 -12.34 -28.15
N PRO A 100 12.17 -11.44 -29.03
CA PRO A 100 11.33 -10.80 -30.04
C PRO A 100 10.75 -11.88 -30.96
N THR A 101 9.49 -12.23 -30.74
CA THR A 101 8.75 -13.15 -31.61
C THR A 101 7.80 -12.32 -32.44
N THR A 102 8.25 -11.95 -33.63
CA THR A 102 7.41 -11.34 -34.67
C THR A 102 6.35 -12.36 -35.09
N THR A 103 5.16 -12.30 -34.50
CA THR A 103 4.01 -13.04 -35.01
C THR A 103 3.24 -12.15 -35.98
N THR A 104 3.55 -12.27 -37.27
CA THR A 104 2.75 -11.67 -38.34
C THR A 104 1.45 -12.47 -38.49
N LYS A 105 0.33 -11.95 -37.97
CA LYS A 105 -1.01 -12.42 -38.35
C LYS A 105 -1.54 -11.56 -39.51
N THR A 106 -1.60 -12.15 -40.69
CA THR A 106 -2.30 -11.59 -41.84
C THR A 106 -3.81 -11.71 -41.62
N VAL A 107 -4.50 -10.60 -41.38
CA VAL A 107 -5.97 -10.53 -41.42
C VAL A 107 -6.38 -10.00 -42.78
N ALA A 108 -7.01 -10.84 -43.60
CA ALA A 108 -7.62 -10.43 -44.86
C ALA A 108 -9.00 -9.81 -44.57
N THR A 109 -9.18 -8.55 -44.97
CA THR A 109 -10.46 -7.85 -44.88
C THR A 109 -11.08 -7.76 -46.28
N THR A 110 -12.20 -8.44 -46.49
CA THR A 110 -13.04 -8.30 -47.69
C THR A 110 -14.14 -7.29 -47.42
N THR A 111 -14.13 -6.18 -48.16
CA THR A 111 -15.13 -5.10 -48.06
C THR A 111 -16.37 -5.47 -48.87
N THR A 112 -17.55 -5.51 -48.24
CA THR A 112 -18.83 -5.37 -48.96
C THR A 112 -19.79 -4.55 -48.10
N THR A 113 -20.27 -3.47 -48.70
CA THR A 113 -21.04 -2.36 -48.14
C THR A 113 -22.38 -2.81 -47.57
N THR A 114 -22.65 -2.54 -46.29
CA THR A 114 -24.01 -2.31 -45.75
C THR A 114 -23.88 -1.49 -44.47
N THR A 115 -24.56 -0.35 -44.42
CA THR A 115 -24.56 0.59 -43.30
C THR A 115 -25.16 -0.04 -42.05
N THR A 116 -24.39 -0.10 -40.97
CA THR A 116 -24.84 -0.39 -39.59
C THR A 116 -23.90 0.39 -38.68
N ASP A 117 -24.44 1.23 -37.80
CA ASP A 117 -23.67 2.02 -36.84
C ASP A 117 -22.73 1.11 -36.05
N THR A 118 -21.43 1.30 -36.28
CA THR A 118 -20.37 0.51 -35.67
C THR A 118 -19.60 1.44 -34.75
N VAL A 119 -19.70 1.23 -33.45
CA VAL A 119 -18.82 1.87 -32.47
C VAL A 119 -17.42 1.28 -32.67
N THR A 120 -16.51 2.09 -33.21
CA THR A 120 -15.10 1.73 -33.36
C THR A 120 -14.45 1.67 -31.98
N VAL A 121 -14.40 0.47 -31.38
CA VAL A 121 -13.50 0.21 -30.24
C VAL A 121 -12.11 -0.02 -30.82
N THR A 122 -11.24 0.99 -30.68
CA THR A 122 -9.81 0.84 -30.95
C THR A 122 -9.24 -0.15 -29.94
N VAL A 123 -9.07 -1.41 -30.34
CA VAL A 123 -8.34 -2.39 -29.53
C VAL A 123 -6.86 -2.08 -29.67
N THR A 124 -6.31 -1.35 -28.69
CA THR A 124 -4.86 -1.21 -28.50
C THR A 124 -4.23 -2.62 -28.49
N PRO A 125 -3.11 -2.86 -29.20
CA PRO A 125 -2.46 -4.16 -29.19
C PRO A 125 -2.21 -4.56 -27.74
N VAL A 126 -2.73 -5.72 -27.37
CA VAL A 126 -2.59 -6.33 -26.03
C VAL A 126 -1.11 -6.29 -25.64
N PRO A 127 -0.74 -5.52 -24.61
CA PRO A 127 0.63 -5.54 -24.11
C PRO A 127 0.97 -6.95 -23.66
N SER A 128 2.14 -7.47 -24.04
CA SER A 128 2.58 -8.83 -23.68
C SER A 128 2.83 -9.03 -22.17
N ASP A 129 2.59 -8.01 -21.35
CA ASP A 129 2.83 -8.01 -19.92
C ASP A 129 1.65 -8.56 -19.10
N GLY A 130 0.50 -8.85 -19.73
CA GLY A 130 -0.70 -9.38 -19.10
C GLY A 130 -1.63 -8.31 -18.51
N TYR A 131 -1.42 -7.03 -18.86
CA TYR A 131 -2.25 -5.91 -18.42
C TYR A 131 -2.91 -5.19 -19.59
N VAL A 132 -4.18 -4.83 -19.40
CA VAL A 132 -4.94 -3.95 -20.29
C VAL A 132 -5.03 -2.57 -19.66
N GLN A 133 -4.66 -1.53 -20.41
CA GLN A 133 -4.87 -0.15 -19.98
C GLN A 133 -6.37 0.18 -20.06
N ILE A 134 -6.98 0.53 -18.93
CA ILE A 134 -8.41 0.85 -18.83
C ILE A 134 -8.66 2.35 -19.02
N PHE A 135 -7.76 3.17 -18.51
CA PHE A 135 -7.77 4.62 -18.73
C PHE A 135 -6.34 5.16 -18.68
N SER A 136 -6.15 6.33 -19.26
CA SER A 136 -4.84 6.98 -19.28
C SER A 136 -4.92 8.49 -19.27
N ASN A 137 -3.86 9.10 -18.75
CA ASN A 137 -3.61 10.52 -18.74
C ASN A 137 -4.78 11.36 -18.20
N ILE A 138 -5.40 10.91 -17.11
CA ILE A 138 -6.45 11.66 -16.41
C ILE A 138 -5.88 12.41 -15.20
N THR A 139 -6.64 13.37 -14.68
CA THR A 139 -6.25 14.24 -13.54
C THR A 139 -6.93 13.83 -12.24
N ALA A 140 -7.12 12.52 -12.07
CA ALA A 140 -7.70 11.94 -10.87
C ALA A 140 -7.18 10.51 -10.66
N ALA A 141 -6.97 10.13 -9.41
CA ALA A 141 -6.60 8.78 -9.00
C ALA A 141 -7.83 8.00 -8.55
N VAL A 142 -7.77 6.68 -8.67
CA VAL A 142 -8.83 5.77 -8.20
C VAL A 142 -8.95 5.84 -6.70
N GLN A 143 -10.19 5.92 -6.23
CA GLN A 143 -10.57 5.80 -4.83
C GLN A 143 -11.63 4.72 -4.73
N ALA A 144 -11.28 3.61 -4.08
CA ALA A 144 -12.16 2.46 -3.97
C ALA A 144 -11.90 1.68 -2.67
N ASP A 145 -12.92 0.94 -2.22
CA ASP A 145 -12.93 0.23 -0.93
C ASP A 145 -12.02 -1.02 -0.93
N ASP A 146 -11.67 -1.54 -2.10
CA ASP A 146 -10.82 -2.71 -2.30
C ASP A 146 -9.33 -2.33 -2.46
N PHE A 147 -8.97 -1.13 -2.02
CA PHE A 147 -7.60 -0.67 -1.88
C PHE A 147 -6.76 -1.62 -1.02
N MET A 148 -5.53 -1.90 -1.46
CA MET A 148 -4.61 -2.83 -0.79
C MET A 148 -3.40 -2.13 -0.17
N THR A 149 -2.74 -1.25 -0.92
CA THR A 149 -1.53 -0.53 -0.51
C THR A 149 -1.19 0.51 -1.56
N PHE A 150 -0.33 1.46 -1.19
CA PHE A 150 0.41 2.24 -2.16
C PHE A 150 1.87 2.41 -1.77
N GLY A 151 2.69 2.62 -2.77
CA GLY A 151 4.10 2.95 -2.65
C GLY A 151 4.55 3.87 -3.76
N LEU A 152 5.84 4.14 -3.82
CA LEU A 152 6.47 4.92 -4.90
C LEU A 152 7.31 4.01 -5.80
N THR A 153 7.15 4.19 -7.12
CA THR A 153 7.96 3.53 -8.15
C THR A 153 8.44 4.55 -9.18
N GLU A 154 9.51 4.22 -9.90
CA GLU A 154 10.01 5.10 -10.98
C GLU A 154 9.33 4.83 -12.31
N THR A 155 8.83 3.61 -12.54
CA THR A 155 8.17 3.23 -13.79
C THR A 155 6.81 2.58 -13.56
N VAL A 156 5.96 2.62 -14.60
CA VAL A 156 4.68 1.89 -14.63
C VAL A 156 4.92 0.38 -14.60
N ASP A 157 5.97 -0.10 -15.26
CA ASP A 157 6.29 -1.53 -15.33
C ASP A 157 6.69 -2.08 -13.96
N ASP A 158 7.44 -1.31 -13.16
CA ASP A 158 7.77 -1.68 -11.79
C ASP A 158 6.52 -1.80 -10.92
N CYS A 159 5.58 -0.87 -11.09
CA CYS A 159 4.31 -0.89 -10.36
C CYS A 159 3.42 -2.09 -10.76
N LYS A 160 3.33 -2.41 -12.06
CA LYS A 160 2.67 -3.64 -12.53
C LYS A 160 3.33 -4.90 -11.99
N ALA A 161 4.66 -4.96 -12.03
CA ALA A 161 5.41 -6.09 -11.51
C ALA A 161 5.31 -6.23 -9.98
N MET A 162 5.09 -5.12 -9.25
CA MET A 162 4.69 -5.16 -7.84
C MET A 162 3.31 -5.80 -7.67
N CYS A 163 2.32 -5.41 -8.48
CA CYS A 163 1.00 -6.04 -8.42
C CYS A 163 1.05 -7.54 -8.76
N ASP A 164 2.02 -7.99 -9.59
CA ASP A 164 2.22 -9.40 -9.88
C ASP A 164 2.77 -10.19 -8.68
N SER A 165 3.51 -9.55 -7.78
CA SER A 165 4.10 -10.18 -6.60
C SER A 165 3.15 -10.16 -5.38
N VAL A 166 2.13 -9.29 -5.39
CA VAL A 166 1.14 -9.15 -4.31
C VAL A 166 -0.06 -10.07 -4.53
N PRO A 167 -0.30 -11.08 -3.65
CA PRO A 167 -1.46 -11.95 -3.78
C PRO A 167 -2.78 -11.17 -3.75
N GLY A 168 -3.62 -11.40 -4.76
CA GLY A 168 -4.94 -10.76 -4.86
C GLY A 168 -4.93 -9.40 -5.55
N CYS A 169 -3.78 -8.80 -5.85
CA CYS A 169 -3.75 -7.58 -6.66
C CYS A 169 -4.16 -7.90 -8.11
N THR A 170 -5.15 -7.19 -8.64
CA THR A 170 -5.58 -7.32 -10.04
C THR A 170 -5.55 -6.01 -10.81
N PHE A 171 -5.42 -4.89 -10.11
CA PHE A 171 -5.44 -3.57 -10.72
C PHE A 171 -4.42 -2.62 -10.11
N VAL A 172 -3.90 -1.78 -10.98
CA VAL A 172 -2.88 -0.78 -10.65
C VAL A 172 -3.35 0.57 -11.14
N ASN A 173 -3.28 1.57 -10.26
CA ASN A 173 -3.36 2.98 -10.66
C ASN A 173 -2.03 3.68 -10.39
N THR A 174 -1.39 4.14 -11.47
CA THR A 174 -0.15 4.92 -11.43
C THR A 174 -0.45 6.38 -11.71
N TYR A 175 0.08 7.30 -10.91
CA TYR A 175 -0.13 8.74 -11.11
C TYR A 175 0.98 9.57 -10.47
N HIS A 176 1.11 10.84 -10.88
CA HIS A 176 1.93 11.80 -10.15
C HIS A 176 1.06 12.57 -9.16
N ASP A 177 1.47 12.54 -7.90
CA ASP A 177 0.89 13.33 -6.82
C ASP A 177 1.71 14.60 -6.62
N VAL A 178 1.43 15.62 -7.44
CA VAL A 178 2.26 16.83 -7.50
C VAL A 178 2.10 17.60 -6.21
N ASN A 179 3.22 17.98 -5.60
CA ASN A 179 3.32 18.54 -4.25
C ASN A 179 2.92 17.58 -3.12
N GLY A 180 2.33 16.43 -3.42
CA GLY A 180 2.04 15.40 -2.44
C GLY A 180 3.28 14.62 -1.99
N LYS A 181 3.08 13.70 -1.04
CA LYS A 181 4.09 12.72 -0.57
C LYS A 181 5.48 13.30 -0.28
N GLY A 182 5.52 14.44 0.41
CA GLY A 182 6.79 15.10 0.76
C GLY A 182 7.50 15.75 -0.43
N GLY A 183 6.79 16.02 -1.52
CA GLY A 183 7.33 16.61 -2.74
C GLY A 183 7.98 15.61 -3.69
N SER A 184 7.77 14.30 -3.52
CA SER A 184 8.31 13.30 -4.45
C SER A 184 7.77 13.53 -5.86
N THR A 185 8.65 13.41 -6.86
CA THR A 185 8.29 13.50 -8.29
C THR A 185 7.99 12.14 -8.92
N GLU A 186 8.03 11.07 -8.13
CA GLU A 186 7.88 9.71 -8.61
C GLU A 186 6.43 9.34 -8.90
N LEU A 187 6.24 8.16 -9.48
CA LEU A 187 4.92 7.62 -9.67
C LEU A 187 4.43 7.04 -8.35
N THR A 188 3.29 7.54 -7.89
CA THR A 188 2.53 6.84 -6.87
C THR A 188 1.92 5.60 -7.50
N CYS A 189 2.21 4.45 -6.90
CA CYS A 189 1.76 3.13 -7.31
C CYS A 189 0.70 2.64 -6.32
N SER A 190 -0.58 2.69 -6.69
CA SER A 190 -1.70 2.22 -5.85
C SER A 190 -2.24 0.88 -6.36
N LEU A 191 -2.40 -0.09 -5.45
CA LEU A 191 -2.81 -1.47 -5.74
C LEU A 191 -4.23 -1.75 -5.25
N PHE A 192 -5.02 -2.46 -6.05
CA PHE A 192 -6.42 -2.78 -5.78
C PHE A 192 -6.73 -4.26 -6.09
N GLN A 193 -7.73 -4.81 -5.39
CA GLN A 193 -8.14 -6.20 -5.57
C GLN A 193 -8.99 -6.42 -6.82
N PHE A 194 -9.68 -5.39 -7.31
CA PHE A 194 -10.54 -5.46 -8.48
C PHE A 194 -10.17 -4.39 -9.52
N CYS A 195 -10.57 -4.64 -10.77
CA CYS A 195 -10.31 -3.69 -11.86
C CYS A 195 -11.28 -2.52 -11.86
N HIS A 196 -10.74 -1.31 -11.96
CA HIS A 196 -11.51 -0.06 -11.96
C HIS A 196 -11.51 0.65 -13.31
N THR A 197 -12.46 1.57 -13.46
CA THR A 197 -12.52 2.49 -14.61
C THR A 197 -12.17 3.91 -14.20
N ALA A 198 -12.06 4.81 -15.19
CA ALA A 198 -11.93 6.24 -14.93
C ALA A 198 -13.12 6.83 -14.13
N ALA A 199 -14.26 6.12 -14.05
CA ALA A 199 -15.40 6.58 -13.24
C ALA A 199 -15.13 6.48 -11.73
N ASP A 200 -14.22 5.58 -11.32
CA ASP A 200 -13.81 5.40 -9.92
C ASP A 200 -12.61 6.31 -9.57
N ALA A 201 -12.10 7.06 -10.56
CA ALA A 201 -11.03 8.03 -10.40
C ALA A 201 -11.59 9.42 -10.07
N ASP A 202 -11.90 9.65 -8.80
CA ASP A 202 -12.44 10.92 -8.29
C ASP A 202 -11.48 11.66 -7.34
N ASN A 203 -10.38 11.04 -6.91
CA ASN A 203 -9.34 11.68 -6.10
C ASN A 203 -8.51 12.63 -6.97
N ARG A 204 -8.78 13.94 -6.88
CA ARG A 204 -8.06 14.98 -7.64
C ARG A 204 -6.89 15.59 -6.85
N GLY A 205 -6.60 15.11 -5.64
CA GLY A 205 -5.80 15.81 -4.66
C GLY A 205 -6.62 16.90 -3.95
N GLY A 206 -5.98 17.99 -3.55
CA GLY A 206 -6.57 19.08 -2.78
C GLY A 206 -6.20 19.07 -1.29
N GLN A 207 -5.30 18.17 -0.87
CA GLN A 207 -4.78 18.10 0.48
C GLN A 207 -3.70 19.17 0.69
N SER A 208 -3.75 19.83 1.85
CA SER A 208 -2.72 20.79 2.25
C SER A 208 -1.47 20.09 2.77
N GLN A 209 -0.33 20.51 2.27
CA GLN A 209 0.99 19.98 2.62
C GLN A 209 1.63 20.81 3.74
N PRO A 210 2.66 20.29 4.44
CA PRO A 210 3.32 21.02 5.54
C PRO A 210 3.92 22.37 5.14
N ASP A 211 4.27 22.56 3.86
CA ASP A 211 4.80 23.80 3.29
C ASP A 211 3.69 24.77 2.83
N GLY A 212 2.42 24.41 2.99
CA GLY A 212 1.25 25.19 2.57
C GLY A 212 0.88 25.04 1.10
N SER A 213 1.62 24.24 0.32
CA SER A 213 1.20 23.86 -1.03
C SER A 213 -0.04 22.96 -0.97
N ILE A 214 -0.77 22.93 -2.09
CA ILE A 214 -1.90 22.04 -2.29
C ILE A 214 -1.49 20.99 -3.32
N ASP A 215 -1.74 19.72 -3.01
CA ASP A 215 -1.45 18.63 -3.94
C ASP A 215 -2.50 18.52 -5.05
N PHE A 216 -2.11 17.91 -6.16
CA PHE A 216 -3.01 17.61 -7.26
C PHE A 216 -2.51 16.44 -8.11
N ILE A 217 -3.45 15.69 -8.67
CA ILE A 217 -3.15 14.48 -9.43
C ILE A 217 -3.04 14.77 -10.93
N ILE A 218 -1.95 14.30 -11.56
CA ILE A 218 -1.77 14.33 -13.02
C ILE A 218 -1.26 12.99 -13.55
N ASN A 219 -1.39 12.80 -14.86
CA ASN A 219 -0.89 11.64 -15.61
C ASN A 219 -1.31 10.32 -14.96
N SER A 220 -2.57 10.23 -14.53
CA SER A 220 -3.12 9.04 -13.90
C SER A 220 -3.52 8.01 -14.95
N ASP A 221 -2.97 6.80 -14.83
CA ASP A 221 -3.21 5.67 -15.70
C ASP A 221 -3.71 4.47 -14.88
N GLY A 222 -4.65 3.71 -15.44
CA GLY A 222 -5.24 2.53 -14.82
C GLY A 222 -4.99 1.28 -15.65
N TRP A 223 -4.52 0.23 -15.00
CA TRP A 223 -4.13 -1.04 -15.65
C TRP A 223 -4.78 -2.22 -14.94
N CYS A 224 -5.51 -3.03 -15.69
CA CYS A 224 -6.19 -4.23 -15.21
C CYS A 224 -5.48 -5.48 -15.70
N LYS A 225 -5.24 -6.46 -14.83
CA LYS A 225 -4.77 -7.80 -15.25
C LYS A 225 -5.80 -8.45 -16.15
N GLU A 226 -5.36 -9.01 -17.28
CA GLU A 226 -6.21 -9.73 -18.22
C GLU A 226 -7.04 -10.82 -17.53
N GLY A 227 -8.29 -10.98 -18.01
CA GLY A 227 -9.22 -11.99 -17.51
C GLY A 227 -9.98 -11.60 -16.24
N ASN A 228 -9.69 -10.45 -15.63
CA ASN A 228 -10.45 -9.95 -14.48
C ASN A 228 -11.62 -9.05 -14.94
N PRO A 229 -12.81 -9.20 -14.33
CA PRO A 229 -13.93 -8.32 -14.63
C PRO A 229 -13.64 -6.90 -14.14
N VAL A 230 -14.07 -5.91 -14.92
CA VAL A 230 -14.02 -4.51 -14.49
C VAL A 230 -15.24 -4.22 -13.61
N THR A 231 -15.00 -3.86 -12.36
CA THR A 231 -15.98 -3.42 -11.39
C THR A 231 -15.92 -1.90 -11.27
N SER A 232 -17.02 -1.23 -11.62
CA SER A 232 -17.18 0.18 -11.30
C SER A 232 -18.01 0.31 -10.02
N SER A 233 -17.47 1.05 -9.07
CA SER A 233 -18.12 1.44 -7.83
C SER A 233 -18.97 2.70 -8.01
N ALA A 234 -18.82 3.39 -9.15
CA ALA A 234 -19.59 4.57 -9.47
C ALA A 234 -21.10 4.24 -9.56
N PRO A 235 -21.97 4.87 -8.74
CA PRO A 235 -23.40 4.74 -8.91
C PRO A 235 -23.78 5.28 -10.30
N ALA A 236 -24.59 4.51 -11.03
CA ALA A 236 -25.14 4.96 -12.31
C ALA A 236 -25.75 6.37 -12.15
N PRO A 237 -25.49 7.33 -13.07
CA PRO A 237 -26.03 8.67 -12.95
C PRO A 237 -27.55 8.61 -13.07
N THR A 238 -28.22 8.62 -11.93
CA THR A 238 -29.67 8.75 -11.89
C THR A 238 -29.97 10.24 -12.03
N SER A 239 -30.24 10.66 -13.27
CA SER A 239 -30.70 12.00 -13.58
C SER A 239 -32.08 12.23 -12.97
N THR A 240 -32.12 12.89 -11.82
CA THR A 240 -33.36 13.50 -11.34
C THR A 240 -33.03 14.91 -10.88
N ALA A 241 -33.19 15.86 -11.80
CA ALA A 241 -33.21 17.28 -11.49
C ALA A 241 -34.36 17.56 -10.51
N SER A 242 -34.07 18.22 -9.39
CA SER A 242 -35.10 18.86 -8.57
C SER A 242 -34.52 20.09 -7.86
N PRO A 243 -35.28 21.20 -7.74
CA PRO A 243 -34.72 22.54 -7.62
C PRO A 243 -34.46 22.99 -6.18
N SER A 244 -33.45 23.85 -6.03
CA SER A 244 -33.23 24.73 -4.87
C SER A 244 -34.39 25.72 -4.69
N PRO A 245 -34.78 26.11 -3.45
CA PRO A 245 -34.47 27.47 -2.96
C PRO A 245 -34.47 27.60 -1.40
N PRO A 246 -34.39 28.82 -0.82
CA PRO A 246 -33.33 29.83 -0.89
C PRO A 246 -32.70 30.10 0.50
N THR A 247 -31.59 30.82 0.47
CA THR A 247 -30.88 31.45 1.60
C THR A 247 -31.75 32.42 2.40
N THR A 248 -31.64 32.36 3.74
CA THR A 248 -31.92 33.52 4.62
C THR A 248 -30.97 33.55 5.82
N THR A 249 -30.39 34.74 6.00
CA THR A 249 -29.46 35.17 7.05
C THR A 249 -30.19 35.48 8.36
N ALA A 250 -29.64 35.07 9.51
CA ALA A 250 -29.76 35.81 10.78
C ALA A 250 -28.72 35.36 11.83
N ALA A 251 -27.95 36.32 12.37
CA ALA A 251 -27.37 36.30 13.72
C ALA A 251 -28.47 36.74 14.73
N PRO A 252 -28.36 36.63 16.09
CA PRO A 252 -27.14 36.66 16.92
C PRO A 252 -27.13 35.79 18.22
N THR A 253 -26.09 36.03 19.03
CA THR A 253 -26.00 36.03 20.51
C THR A 253 -25.29 34.87 21.23
N THR A 254 -24.34 35.30 22.05
CA THR A 254 -23.45 34.62 23.00
C THR A 254 -24.20 33.99 24.18
N THR A 255 -23.77 32.80 24.63
CA THR A 255 -24.07 32.26 25.97
C THR A 255 -22.90 31.40 26.44
N ALA A 256 -22.64 31.47 27.75
CA ALA A 256 -21.37 31.17 28.40
C ALA A 256 -20.95 29.70 28.48
N LYS A 257 -19.63 29.55 28.57
CA LYS A 257 -18.77 28.40 28.85
C LYS A 257 -19.23 27.49 30.01
N PRO A 258 -19.23 26.15 29.84
CA PRO A 258 -19.12 25.23 30.97
C PRO A 258 -17.64 24.98 31.29
N THR A 259 -17.30 25.15 32.57
CA THR A 259 -15.99 24.86 33.14
C THR A 259 -15.88 23.36 33.42
N THR A 260 -15.00 22.66 32.70
CA THR A 260 -14.61 21.28 33.01
C THR A 260 -13.16 21.23 33.48
N THR A 261 -12.98 20.55 34.60
CA THR A 261 -11.76 20.43 35.39
C THR A 261 -10.69 19.61 34.65
N SER A 262 -9.62 20.26 34.20
CA SER A 262 -8.44 19.59 33.65
C SER A 262 -7.62 18.95 34.78
N LYS A 263 -7.49 17.62 34.76
CA LYS A 263 -6.48 16.91 35.54
C LYS A 263 -5.13 17.10 34.86
N THR A 264 -4.21 17.70 35.59
CA THR A 264 -2.80 17.91 35.24
C THR A 264 -2.07 16.58 35.13
N SER A 265 -1.52 16.27 33.96
CA SER A 265 -0.47 15.27 33.78
C SER A 265 0.71 15.95 33.09
N ALA A 266 1.86 15.95 33.75
CA ALA A 266 3.06 16.65 33.31
C ALA A 266 3.64 16.04 32.02
N ALA A 267 3.96 16.90 31.05
CA ALA A 267 4.72 16.53 29.85
C ALA A 267 6.22 16.50 30.18
N PRO A 268 7.00 15.48 29.78
CA PRO A 268 8.45 15.51 29.91
C PRO A 268 9.05 16.51 28.90
N THR A 269 9.87 17.43 29.41
CA THR A 269 10.67 18.37 28.62
C THR A 269 11.69 17.59 27.79
N GLN A 270 11.47 17.45 26.48
CA GLN A 270 12.42 16.79 25.58
C GLN A 270 13.58 17.73 25.27
N THR A 271 14.67 17.60 26.03
CA THR A 271 15.95 18.29 25.78
C THR A 271 16.55 17.79 24.46
N ALA A 272 17.03 18.71 23.60
CA ALA A 272 17.69 18.37 22.35
C ALA A 272 19.02 17.62 22.60
N VAL A 273 19.31 16.61 21.78
CA VAL A 273 20.44 15.68 21.96
C VAL A 273 21.75 16.30 21.48
N PRO A 274 22.81 16.32 22.30
CA PRO A 274 24.09 16.92 21.92
C PRO A 274 24.85 16.12 20.86
N TYR A 275 25.85 16.79 20.28
CA TYR A 275 26.74 16.19 19.28
C TYR A 275 27.35 14.87 19.78
N TYR A 276 27.46 13.90 18.87
CA TYR A 276 27.91 12.52 19.13
C TYR A 276 27.11 11.72 20.17
N SER A 277 25.96 12.22 20.62
CA SER A 277 25.11 11.48 21.55
C SER A 277 24.06 10.65 20.82
N GLN A 278 23.59 9.60 21.50
CA GLN A 278 22.53 8.75 20.96
C GLN A 278 21.25 9.54 20.81
N CYS A 279 20.69 9.55 19.61
CA CYS A 279 19.45 10.20 19.24
C CYS A 279 18.42 9.21 18.68
N GLY A 280 18.76 7.93 18.60
CA GLY A 280 17.87 6.89 18.11
C GLY A 280 18.49 5.50 18.26
N GLY A 281 17.76 4.48 17.82
CA GLY A 281 18.13 3.08 17.96
C GLY A 281 17.15 2.30 18.84
N TYR A 282 17.10 0.98 18.64
CA TYR A 282 16.18 0.10 19.35
C TYR A 282 16.29 0.22 20.88
N GLY A 283 15.14 0.43 21.54
CA GLY A 283 15.03 0.63 22.98
C GLY A 283 15.34 2.05 23.47
N TYR A 284 15.76 2.97 22.59
CA TYR A 284 16.01 4.35 22.96
C TYR A 284 14.70 5.11 23.17
N THR A 285 14.48 5.61 24.39
CA THR A 285 13.29 6.37 24.81
C THR A 285 13.57 7.88 24.98
N GLY A 286 14.78 8.32 24.64
CA GLY A 286 15.19 9.71 24.71
C GLY A 286 14.73 10.55 23.51
N SER A 287 15.11 11.82 23.51
CA SER A 287 14.78 12.76 22.43
C SER A 287 15.43 12.35 21.11
N THR A 288 14.69 12.38 20.00
CA THR A 288 15.24 12.08 18.67
C THR A 288 15.76 13.32 17.94
N LYS A 289 15.54 14.52 18.51
CA LYS A 289 15.97 15.79 17.93
C LYS A 289 17.36 16.15 18.42
N CYS A 290 18.32 16.16 17.50
CA CYS A 290 19.66 16.68 17.76
C CYS A 290 19.65 18.20 17.93
N LEU A 291 20.59 18.71 18.73
CA LEU A 291 20.90 20.13 18.79
C LEU A 291 21.32 20.62 17.40
N SER A 292 20.76 21.74 16.96
CA SER A 292 21.18 22.38 15.71
C SER A 292 22.69 22.70 15.75
N PRO A 293 23.46 22.44 14.69
CA PRO A 293 23.05 22.06 13.32
C PRO A 293 22.96 20.56 13.05
N TYR A 294 23.16 19.71 14.05
CA TYR A 294 23.40 18.28 13.86
C TYR A 294 22.15 17.50 13.43
N LYS A 295 22.38 16.38 12.74
CA LYS A 295 21.34 15.45 12.31
C LYS A 295 21.51 14.10 13.00
N CYS A 296 20.40 13.45 13.29
CA CYS A 296 20.43 12.11 13.85
C CYS A 296 20.75 11.11 12.74
N THR A 297 21.98 10.62 12.70
CA THR A 297 22.45 9.69 11.67
C THR A 297 22.38 8.27 12.19
N PHE A 298 21.72 7.39 11.42
CA PHE A 298 21.69 5.97 11.70
C PHE A 298 23.10 5.36 11.60
N ILE A 299 23.49 4.53 12.58
CA ILE A 299 24.75 3.78 12.55
C ILE A 299 24.46 2.28 12.53
N ASN A 300 23.58 1.82 13.42
CA ASN A 300 23.10 0.44 13.41
C ASN A 300 21.75 0.35 14.13
N LEU A 301 21.16 -0.85 14.13
CA LEU A 301 19.81 -1.13 14.65
C LEU A 301 19.57 -0.60 16.08
N PHE A 302 20.58 -0.65 16.95
CA PHE A 302 20.46 -0.24 18.34
C PHE A 302 20.98 1.17 18.60
N TYR A 303 21.51 1.86 17.58
CA TYR A 303 22.24 3.11 17.79
C TYR A 303 22.20 4.05 16.57
N SER A 304 21.60 5.23 16.78
CA SER A 304 21.73 6.41 15.91
C SER A 304 22.36 7.54 16.70
N GLN A 305 23.22 8.32 16.05
CA GLN A 305 24.07 9.32 16.71
C GLN A 305 23.91 10.70 16.06
N CYS A 306 23.91 11.77 16.85
CA CYS A 306 23.96 13.13 16.32
C CYS A 306 25.32 13.39 15.66
N ARG A 307 25.35 13.59 14.34
CA ARG A 307 26.55 13.88 13.54
C ARG A 307 26.37 15.20 12.76
N PRO A 308 27.45 15.77 12.16
CA PRO A 308 27.36 17.01 11.40
C PRO A 308 26.35 16.91 10.26
#